data_AF-A0A6A4U8G7-F1
#
_entry.id   AF-A0A6A4U8G7-F1
#
_cell.length_a   1.000
_cell.length_b   1.000
_cell.length_c   1.000
_cell.angle_alpha   90.00
_cell.angle_beta   90.00
_cell.angle_gamma   90.00
#
_symmetry.space_group_name_H-M   'P 1'
#
loop_
_entity.id
_entity.type
_entity.pdbx_description
1 polymer ?
#
loop_
_entity_poly.entity_id
_entity_poly.type
_entity_poly.pdbx_seq_one_letter_code
_entity_poly.pdbx_strand_id
1 'polypeptide(L)'
;MAQRNRSVSLKPAKSRAALTITHPNAAGIDIGNAVHYVAVPPDRDDEPVREFPSFTVDLNAIADWLKVCGVDTVAMESTGVYWIPLFELLESRGFTVLLVNARHVKNVSGRKSDVLDCQWLQQLMTYGLLSGAFRPTEQICVLRSLWRQRVMLLRSQGRHVQHMQKALTQMNVQLARGAMSSICRRP
;
A
#
# COMPACT_ATOMS: atom_id res chain seq x y z
N MET A 1 -9.42 -39.45 -54.37
CA MET A 1 -9.57 -38.34 -53.41
C MET A 1 -8.22 -38.09 -52.75
N ALA A 2 -7.53 -37.01 -53.11
CA ALA A 2 -6.20 -36.67 -52.58
C ALA A 2 -6.34 -35.87 -51.27
N GLN A 3 -5.83 -36.40 -50.17
CA GLN A 3 -5.76 -35.66 -48.90
C GLN A 3 -4.51 -34.77 -48.88
N ARG A 4 -4.75 -33.48 -48.73
CA ARG A 4 -3.78 -32.38 -48.84
C ARG A 4 -3.28 -32.05 -47.42
N ASN A 5 -2.11 -32.56 -47.05
CA ASN A 5 -1.45 -32.16 -45.79
C ASN A 5 -0.94 -30.72 -45.90
N ARG A 6 -1.65 -29.77 -45.28
CA ARG A 6 -1.17 -28.39 -45.10
C ARG A 6 -0.23 -28.35 -43.90
N SER A 7 1.07 -28.21 -44.15
CA SER A 7 2.05 -27.87 -43.14
C SER A 7 1.77 -26.45 -42.63
N VAL A 8 1.42 -26.33 -41.35
CA VAL A 8 1.29 -25.05 -40.67
C VAL A 8 2.70 -24.56 -40.33
N SER A 9 3.17 -23.56 -41.06
CA SER A 9 4.43 -22.87 -40.74
C SER A 9 4.22 -22.01 -39.49
N LEU A 10 4.72 -22.48 -38.35
CA LEU A 10 4.78 -21.70 -37.11
C LEU A 10 5.83 -20.61 -37.29
N LYS A 11 5.39 -19.34 -37.22
CA LYS A 11 6.29 -18.18 -37.26
C LYS A 11 7.32 -18.29 -36.12
N PRO A 12 8.61 -17.96 -36.37
CA PRO A 12 9.63 -18.03 -35.33
C PRO A 12 9.26 -17.09 -34.17
N ALA A 13 9.24 -17.63 -32.96
CA ALA A 13 9.01 -16.86 -31.75
C ALA A 13 10.11 -15.78 -31.64
N LYS A 14 9.72 -14.51 -31.44
CA LYS A 14 10.67 -13.45 -31.07
C LYS A 14 11.49 -13.94 -29.88
N SER A 15 12.81 -13.92 -29.99
CA SER A 15 13.70 -14.27 -28.88
C SER A 15 13.32 -13.43 -27.66
N ARG A 16 12.89 -14.09 -26.59
CA ARG A 16 12.70 -13.46 -25.29
C ARG A 16 14.10 -13.07 -24.79
N ALA A 17 14.39 -11.77 -24.75
CA ALA A 17 15.58 -11.29 -24.06
C ALA A 17 15.54 -11.82 -22.61
N ALA A 18 16.67 -12.33 -22.12
CA ALA A 18 16.77 -12.83 -20.76
C ALA A 18 16.49 -11.69 -19.77
N LEU A 19 15.69 -11.95 -18.74
CA LEU A 19 15.44 -10.98 -17.66
C LEU A 19 16.76 -10.66 -16.95
N THR A 20 17.10 -9.38 -16.86
CA THR A 20 18.31 -8.90 -16.18
C THR A 20 17.94 -8.45 -14.77
N ILE A 21 18.75 -8.84 -13.79
CA ILE A 21 18.58 -8.40 -12.40
C ILE A 21 18.89 -6.90 -12.32
N THR A 22 17.93 -6.12 -11.83
CA THR A 22 18.04 -4.65 -11.70
C THR A 22 18.23 -4.24 -10.23
N HIS A 23 17.53 -4.89 -9.31
CA HIS A 23 17.59 -4.61 -7.87
C HIS A 23 17.97 -5.89 -7.10
N PRO A 24 19.27 -6.25 -7.02
CA PRO A 24 19.70 -7.52 -6.42
C PRO A 24 19.40 -7.63 -4.93
N ASN A 25 19.29 -6.51 -4.21
CA ASN A 25 19.00 -6.46 -2.78
C ASN A 25 17.56 -5.98 -2.53
N ALA A 26 16.62 -6.42 -3.37
CA ALA A 26 15.22 -6.07 -3.23
C ALA A 26 14.52 -6.93 -2.17
N ALA A 27 13.64 -6.32 -1.38
CA ALA A 27 12.67 -7.00 -0.51
C ALA A 27 11.24 -6.75 -0.99
N GLY A 28 10.35 -7.69 -0.70
CA GLY A 28 8.91 -7.58 -0.95
C GLY A 28 8.14 -7.66 0.37
N ILE A 29 7.22 -6.73 0.59
CA ILE A 29 6.38 -6.69 1.79
C ILE A 29 4.92 -6.69 1.40
N ASP A 30 4.16 -7.66 1.90
CA ASP A 30 2.71 -7.66 1.87
C ASP A 30 2.16 -7.15 3.21
N ILE A 31 1.38 -6.05 3.17
CA ILE A 31 1.01 -5.26 4.34
C ILE A 31 -0.46 -5.45 4.66
N GLY A 32 -0.71 -6.30 5.65
CA GLY A 32 -1.98 -6.46 6.31
C GLY A 32 -2.24 -5.43 7.42
N ASN A 33 -3.45 -5.46 7.97
CA ASN A 33 -3.84 -4.67 9.14
C ASN A 33 -3.13 -5.15 10.42
N ALA A 34 -3.10 -6.46 10.64
CA ALA A 34 -2.55 -7.06 11.86
C ALA A 34 -1.11 -7.53 11.71
N VAL A 35 -0.74 -8.00 10.52
CA VAL A 35 0.54 -8.66 10.24
C VAL A 35 1.10 -8.21 8.90
N HIS A 36 2.41 -8.30 8.77
CA HIS A 36 3.19 -7.99 7.58
C HIS A 36 4.04 -9.21 7.23
N TYR A 37 3.98 -9.63 5.97
CA TYR A 37 4.85 -10.68 5.45
C TYR A 37 5.98 -10.04 4.66
N VAL A 38 7.21 -10.33 5.05
CA VAL A 38 8.42 -9.70 4.49
C VAL A 38 9.29 -10.78 3.89
N ALA A 39 9.61 -10.67 2.60
CA ALA A 39 10.52 -11.54 1.87
C ALA A 39 11.79 -10.79 1.47
N VAL A 40 12.95 -11.38 1.74
CA VAL A 40 14.28 -10.96 1.30
C VAL A 40 14.86 -11.98 0.30
N PRO A 41 15.96 -11.69 -0.41
CA PRO A 41 16.60 -12.67 -1.27
C PRO A 41 17.00 -13.94 -0.48
N PRO A 42 16.82 -15.15 -1.03
CA PRO A 42 17.02 -16.42 -0.30
C PRO A 42 18.45 -16.64 0.23
N ASP A 43 19.44 -15.94 -0.32
CA ASP A 43 20.85 -16.01 0.07
C ASP A 43 21.22 -15.04 1.21
N ARG A 44 20.25 -14.34 1.80
CA ARG A 44 20.48 -13.34 2.86
C ARG A 44 20.19 -13.84 4.27
N ASP A 45 19.38 -14.87 4.42
CA ASP A 45 18.96 -15.40 5.73
C ASP A 45 18.48 -16.86 5.56
N ASP A 46 18.66 -17.69 6.58
CA ASP A 46 18.15 -19.07 6.60
C ASP A 46 16.61 -19.11 6.59
N GLU A 47 15.98 -18.05 7.12
CA GLU A 47 14.54 -17.80 7.08
C GLU A 47 14.26 -16.53 6.27
N PRO A 48 14.24 -16.60 4.91
CA PRO A 48 14.17 -15.43 4.04
C PRO A 48 12.76 -14.83 3.94
N VAL A 49 11.76 -15.47 4.54
CA VAL A 49 10.41 -14.93 4.65
C VAL A 49 9.97 -14.99 6.09
N ARG A 50 9.55 -13.86 6.64
CA ARG A 50 9.13 -13.73 8.03
C ARG A 50 7.82 -12.97 8.16
N GLU A 51 7.05 -13.35 9.17
CA GLU A 51 5.84 -12.66 9.59
C GLU A 51 6.15 -11.74 10.77
N PHE A 52 5.66 -10.51 10.71
CA PHE A 52 5.78 -9.53 11.77
C PHE A 52 4.41 -8.95 12.12
N PRO A 53 4.08 -8.75 13.40
CA PRO A 53 2.91 -7.95 13.78
C PRO A 53 3.03 -6.50 13.31
N SER A 54 1.93 -5.74 13.35
CA SER A 54 1.88 -4.35 12.87
C SER A 54 2.17 -3.28 13.94
N PHE A 55 2.69 -3.65 15.12
CA PHE A 55 3.01 -2.67 16.16
C PHE A 55 4.35 -1.96 15.88
N THR A 56 4.54 -0.78 16.47
CA THR A 56 5.73 0.05 16.25
C THR A 56 7.05 -0.66 16.54
N VAL A 57 7.09 -1.55 17.55
CA VAL A 57 8.28 -2.35 17.86
C VAL A 57 8.61 -3.30 16.72
N ASP A 58 7.60 -3.94 16.14
CA ASP A 58 7.75 -4.88 15.02
C ASP A 58 8.13 -4.16 13.73
N LEU A 59 7.61 -2.95 13.48
CA LEU A 59 8.04 -2.14 12.34
C LEU A 59 9.53 -1.78 12.41
N ASN A 60 10.04 -1.50 13.62
CA ASN A 60 11.48 -1.31 13.81
C ASN A 60 12.25 -2.62 13.62
N ALA A 61 11.74 -3.75 14.11
CA ALA A 61 12.33 -5.06 13.90
C ALA A 61 12.43 -5.42 12.40
N ILE A 62 11.41 -5.08 11.59
CA ILE A 62 11.45 -5.21 10.14
C ILE A 62 12.61 -4.37 9.56
N ALA A 63 12.68 -3.09 9.89
CA ALA A 63 13.70 -2.19 9.37
C ALA A 63 15.13 -2.64 9.74
N ASP A 64 15.32 -3.08 10.99
CA ASP A 64 16.61 -3.57 11.47
C ASP A 64 16.98 -4.90 10.79
N TRP A 65 16.03 -5.82 10.62
CA TRP A 65 16.27 -7.07 9.90
C TRP A 65 16.62 -6.85 8.43
N LEU A 66 15.87 -5.99 7.72
CA LEU A 66 16.18 -5.62 6.33
C LEU A 66 17.58 -5.04 6.19
N LYS A 67 18.04 -4.27 7.19
CA LYS A 67 19.40 -3.72 7.20
C LYS A 67 20.46 -4.81 7.35
N VAL A 68 20.22 -5.78 8.24
CA VAL A 68 21.10 -6.95 8.42
C VAL A 68 21.18 -7.78 7.14
N CYS A 69 20.06 -7.99 6.45
CA CYS A 69 20.00 -8.67 5.15
C CYS A 69 20.59 -7.86 3.99
N GLY A 70 21.10 -6.65 4.23
CA GLY A 70 21.71 -5.81 3.20
C GLY A 70 20.73 -5.32 2.13
N VAL A 71 19.44 -5.23 2.45
CA VAL A 71 18.40 -4.72 1.55
C VAL A 71 18.59 -3.22 1.33
N ASP A 72 18.43 -2.77 0.09
CA ASP A 72 18.46 -1.34 -0.27
C ASP A 72 17.13 -0.84 -0.85
N THR A 73 16.33 -1.74 -1.42
CA THR A 73 15.12 -1.43 -2.17
C THR A 73 13.96 -2.28 -1.68
N VAL A 74 12.82 -1.67 -1.38
CA VAL A 74 11.66 -2.36 -0.79
C VAL A 74 10.41 -2.08 -1.62
N ALA A 75 9.75 -3.13 -2.09
CA ALA A 75 8.41 -3.04 -2.66
C ALA A 75 7.35 -3.38 -1.61
N MET A 76 6.32 -2.54 -1.49
CA MET A 76 5.24 -2.68 -0.50
C MET A 76 3.88 -2.79 -1.21
N GLU A 77 3.11 -3.84 -0.93
CA GLU A 77 1.70 -3.94 -1.31
C GLU A 77 0.83 -3.68 -0.08
N SER A 78 -0.23 -2.87 -0.23
CA SER A 78 -1.25 -2.76 0.82
C SER A 78 -2.62 -2.49 0.22
N THR A 79 -3.65 -3.00 0.91
CA THR A 79 -5.07 -2.75 0.60
C THR A 79 -5.65 -1.52 1.31
N GLY A 80 -4.92 -0.94 2.27
CA GLY A 80 -5.41 0.13 3.14
C GLY A 80 -4.39 1.25 3.40
N VAL A 81 -4.48 1.89 4.56
CA VAL A 81 -3.55 2.95 5.01
C VAL A 81 -2.40 2.41 5.86
N TYR A 82 -2.38 1.10 6.12
CA TYR A 82 -1.43 0.45 7.05
C TYR A 82 0.03 0.53 6.61
N TRP A 83 0.29 0.82 5.33
CA TRP A 83 1.64 1.00 4.81
C TRP A 83 2.32 2.30 5.26
N ILE A 84 1.55 3.33 5.64
CA ILE A 84 2.09 4.68 5.89
C ILE A 84 3.21 4.65 6.96
N PRO A 85 3.00 4.05 8.16
CA PRO A 85 4.01 4.08 9.21
C PRO A 85 5.29 3.34 8.83
N LEU A 86 5.17 2.18 8.19
CA LEU A 86 6.33 1.40 7.76
C LEU A 86 7.07 2.08 6.61
N PHE A 87 6.36 2.71 5.68
CA PHE A 87 6.97 3.44 4.56
C PHE A 87 7.81 4.59 5.07
N GLU A 88 7.26 5.43 5.95
CA GLU A 88 7.95 6.59 6.52
C GLU A 88 9.17 6.15 7.35
N LEU A 89 9.03 5.06 8.11
CA LEU A 89 10.15 4.49 8.85
C LEU A 89 11.28 4.03 7.92
N LEU A 90 10.97 3.24 6.89
CA LEU A 90 11.98 2.74 5.96
C LEU A 90 12.63 3.88 5.14
N GLU A 91 11.86 4.86 4.69
CA GLU A 91 12.38 6.07 4.04
C GLU A 91 13.36 6.80 4.97
N SER A 92 13.01 6.98 6.25
CA SER A 92 13.90 7.61 7.25
C SER A 92 15.17 6.82 7.55
N ARG A 93 15.13 5.49 7.38
CA ARG A 93 16.28 4.58 7.54
C ARG A 93 17.14 4.48 6.26
N GLY A 94 16.76 5.20 5.19
CA GLY A 94 17.52 5.31 3.95
C GLY A 94 17.23 4.23 2.91
N PHE A 95 16.13 3.50 3.03
CA PHE A 95 15.70 2.53 2.01
C PHE A 95 15.02 3.24 0.83
N THR A 96 15.18 2.68 -0.38
CA THR A 96 14.37 3.08 -1.53
C THR A 96 13.05 2.32 -1.49
N VAL A 97 11.96 2.99 -1.16
CA VAL A 97 10.66 2.35 -0.93
C VAL A 97 9.67 2.63 -2.07
N LEU A 98 9.11 1.58 -2.65
CA LEU A 98 8.07 1.65 -3.68
C LEU A 98 6.77 1.07 -3.15
N LEU A 99 5.75 1.90 -3.01
CA LEU A 99 4.38 1.43 -2.78
C LEU A 99 3.79 0.96 -4.10
N VAL A 100 3.33 -0.28 -4.20
CA VAL A 100 2.85 -0.90 -5.44
C VAL A 100 1.34 -1.12 -5.35
N ASN A 101 0.65 -0.86 -6.47
CA ASN A 101 -0.79 -1.12 -6.52
C ASN A 101 -1.05 -2.62 -6.71
N ALA A 102 -1.77 -3.21 -5.76
CA ALA A 102 -2.28 -4.58 -5.78
C ALA A 102 -2.85 -5.04 -7.14
N ARG A 103 -3.48 -4.13 -7.89
CA ARG A 103 -4.12 -4.46 -9.18
C ARG A 103 -3.13 -4.79 -10.28
N HIS A 104 -1.90 -4.30 -10.22
CA HIS A 104 -0.88 -4.54 -11.26
C HIS A 104 -0.10 -5.83 -11.04
N VAL A 105 -0.11 -6.38 -9.81
CA VAL A 105 0.64 -7.58 -9.43
C VAL A 105 -0.21 -8.85 -9.53
N LYS A 106 -1.54 -8.74 -9.44
CA LYS A 106 -2.47 -9.86 -9.20
C LYS A 106 -2.91 -10.67 -10.43
N ASN A 107 -2.23 -10.58 -11.59
CA ASN A 107 -2.65 -11.25 -12.83
C ASN A 107 -2.27 -12.73 -12.97
N VAL A 108 -1.93 -13.44 -11.89
CA VAL A 108 -1.71 -14.89 -11.92
C VAL A 108 -2.70 -15.57 -10.98
N SER A 109 -3.65 -16.32 -11.54
CA SER A 109 -4.71 -17.00 -10.82
C SER A 109 -4.23 -18.34 -10.26
N GLY A 110 -4.21 -18.48 -8.94
CA GLY A 110 -4.06 -19.78 -8.27
C GLY A 110 -3.50 -19.67 -6.85
N ARG A 111 -4.36 -19.86 -5.83
CA ARG A 111 -4.04 -20.01 -4.39
C ARG A 111 -3.04 -18.99 -3.82
N LYS A 112 -3.52 -17.77 -3.57
CA LYS A 112 -2.79 -16.71 -2.86
C LYS A 112 -2.60 -17.05 -1.38
N SER A 113 -1.35 -17.13 -0.95
CA SER A 113 -0.95 -17.02 0.45
C SER A 113 -0.15 -15.73 0.57
N ASP A 114 -0.31 -14.98 1.65
CA ASP A 114 0.41 -13.70 1.88
C ASP A 114 1.94 -13.90 1.79
N VAL A 115 2.44 -15.08 2.19
CA VAL A 115 3.85 -15.53 2.00
C VAL A 115 4.26 -15.57 0.53
N LEU A 116 3.42 -16.13 -0.34
CA LEU A 116 3.70 -16.20 -1.78
C LEU A 116 3.58 -14.82 -2.42
N ASP A 117 2.66 -13.99 -1.95
CA ASP A 117 2.45 -12.64 -2.46
C ASP A 117 3.68 -11.75 -2.17
N CYS A 118 4.27 -11.81 -0.97
CA CYS A 118 5.48 -11.04 -0.64
C CYS A 118 6.72 -11.55 -1.39
N GLN A 119 6.89 -12.87 -1.56
CA GLN A 119 7.96 -13.45 -2.37
C GLN A 119 7.84 -13.06 -3.84
N TRP A 120 6.63 -13.09 -4.38
CA TRP A 120 6.39 -12.67 -5.76
C TRP A 120 6.69 -11.19 -5.96
N LEU A 121 6.32 -10.35 -4.98
CA LEU A 121 6.64 -8.93 -4.99
C LEU A 121 8.16 -8.69 -4.96
N GLN A 122 8.89 -9.43 -4.13
CA GLN A 122 10.36 -9.40 -4.07
C GLN A 122 10.98 -9.74 -5.43
N GLN A 123 10.50 -10.80 -6.07
CA GLN A 123 11.00 -11.25 -7.37
C GLN A 123 10.72 -10.22 -8.47
N LEU A 124 9.51 -9.65 -8.53
CA LEU A 124 9.18 -8.61 -9.49
C LEU A 124 10.03 -7.35 -9.29
N MET A 125 10.28 -6.97 -8.05
CA MET A 125 11.15 -5.84 -7.74
C MET A 125 12.60 -6.11 -8.18
N THR A 126 13.09 -7.33 -7.96
CA THR A 126 14.44 -7.75 -8.38
C THR A 126 14.69 -7.52 -9.87
N TYR A 127 13.68 -7.76 -10.71
CA TYR A 127 13.76 -7.55 -12.16
C TYR A 127 13.30 -6.15 -12.62
N GLY A 128 13.00 -5.23 -11.70
CA GLY A 128 12.55 -3.87 -12.05
C GLY A 128 11.20 -3.84 -12.76
N LEU A 129 10.34 -4.85 -12.56
CA LEU A 129 9.05 -4.99 -13.24
C LEU A 129 7.91 -4.23 -12.54
N LEU A 130 8.21 -3.58 -11.42
CA LEU A 130 7.25 -2.84 -10.61
C LEU A 130 7.36 -1.35 -10.89
N SER A 131 6.20 -0.68 -10.92
CA SER A 131 6.11 0.77 -10.96
C SER A 131 5.46 1.26 -9.67
N GLY A 132 6.15 2.16 -8.98
CA GLY A 132 5.68 2.75 -7.74
C GLY A 132 4.45 3.65 -7.96
N ALA A 133 3.51 3.58 -7.03
CA ALA A 133 2.43 4.54 -6.92
C ALA A 133 3.01 5.91 -6.59
N PHE A 134 2.44 6.95 -7.20
CA PHE A 134 2.86 8.31 -6.95
C PHE A 134 2.56 8.72 -5.50
N ARG A 135 3.60 8.98 -4.72
CA ARG A 135 3.54 9.63 -3.40
C ARG A 135 4.11 11.05 -3.53
N PRO A 136 3.33 12.10 -3.20
CA PRO A 136 3.87 13.46 -3.07
C PRO A 136 4.95 13.54 -1.99
N THR A 137 5.73 14.62 -1.97
CA THR A 137 6.71 14.84 -0.90
C THR A 137 6.02 14.88 0.48
N GLU A 138 6.77 14.57 1.52
CA GLU A 138 6.28 14.50 2.90
C GLU A 138 5.49 15.77 3.29
N GLN A 139 6.01 16.97 2.96
CA GLN A 139 5.32 18.22 3.28
C GLN A 139 3.93 18.32 2.62
N ILE A 140 3.80 17.83 1.38
CA ILE A 140 2.53 17.80 0.66
C ILE A 140 1.59 16.75 1.27
N CYS A 141 2.11 15.59 1.69
CA CYS A 141 1.33 14.56 2.38
C CYS A 141 0.71 15.11 3.68
N VAL A 142 1.49 15.81 4.51
CA VAL A 142 1.02 16.47 5.73
C VAL A 142 -0.07 17.50 5.41
N LEU A 143 0.17 18.39 4.43
CA LEU A 143 -0.82 19.39 4.02
C LEU A 143 -2.14 18.76 3.54
N ARG A 144 -2.07 17.70 2.73
CA ARG A 144 -3.25 16.96 2.25
C ARG A 144 -4.01 16.30 3.38
N SER A 145 -3.34 15.85 4.45
CA SER A 145 -4.00 15.30 5.63
C SER A 145 -4.78 16.38 6.39
N LEU A 146 -4.18 17.54 6.64
CA LEU A 146 -4.85 18.69 7.26
C LEU A 146 -6.05 19.18 6.43
N TRP A 147 -5.88 19.27 5.11
CA TRP A 147 -6.97 19.68 4.22
C TRP A 147 -8.13 18.68 4.23
N ARG A 148 -7.85 17.37 4.18
CA ARG A 148 -8.88 16.33 4.27
C ARG A 148 -9.63 16.41 5.60
N GLN A 149 -8.92 16.63 6.71
CA GLN A 149 -9.54 16.83 8.02
C GLN A 149 -10.45 18.08 8.03
N ARG A 150 -9.97 19.21 7.50
CA ARG A 150 -10.79 20.43 7.38
C ARG A 150 -12.06 20.18 6.59
N VAL A 151 -11.96 19.56 5.41
CA VAL A 151 -13.12 19.24 4.57
C VAL A 151 -14.10 18.31 5.30
N MET A 152 -13.59 17.32 6.04
CA MET A 152 -14.42 16.42 6.85
C MET A 152 -15.16 17.20 7.94
N LEU A 153 -14.49 18.08 8.68
CA LEU A 153 -15.11 18.90 9.71
C LEU A 153 -16.20 19.82 9.15
N LEU A 154 -15.92 20.49 8.02
CA LEU A 154 -16.90 21.35 7.34
C LEU A 154 -18.13 20.55 6.89
N ARG A 155 -17.95 19.35 6.33
CA ARG A 155 -19.07 18.48 5.93
C ARG A 155 -19.86 17.95 7.13
N SER A 156 -19.20 17.65 8.24
CA SER A 156 -19.83 17.10 9.45
C SER A 156 -20.51 18.18 10.30
N GLN A 157 -20.12 19.44 10.13
CA GLN A 157 -20.60 20.57 10.92
C GLN A 157 -22.14 20.63 10.99
N GLY A 158 -22.83 20.57 9.84
CA GLY A 158 -24.30 20.62 9.81
C GLY A 158 -24.96 19.45 10.54
N ARG A 159 -24.36 18.25 10.47
CA ARG A 159 -24.84 17.06 11.18
C ARG A 159 -24.73 17.24 12.69
N HIS A 160 -23.62 17.80 13.17
CA HIS A 160 -23.46 18.09 14.60
C HIS A 160 -24.50 19.11 15.11
N VAL A 161 -24.81 20.14 14.32
CA VAL A 161 -25.91 21.07 14.66
C VAL A 161 -27.26 20.37 14.75
N GLN A 162 -27.59 19.53 13.78
CA GLN A 162 -28.85 18.79 13.81
C GLN A 162 -28.94 17.84 15.01
N HIS A 163 -27.83 17.19 15.38
CA HIS A 163 -27.77 16.34 16.57
C HIS A 163 -27.99 17.14 17.86
N MET A 164 -27.35 18.30 18.00
CA MET A 164 -27.54 19.18 19.15
C MET A 164 -28.98 19.72 19.22
N GLN A 165 -29.57 20.13 18.09
CA GLN A 165 -30.95 20.58 18.03
C GLN A 165 -31.93 19.48 18.46
N LYS A 166 -31.70 18.25 18.00
CA LYS A 166 -32.51 17.08 18.39
C LYS A 166 -32.44 16.82 19.89
N ALA A 167 -31.24 16.85 20.48
CA ALA A 167 -31.03 16.65 21.91
C ALA A 167 -31.76 17.72 22.76
N LEU A 168 -31.61 19.00 22.40
CA LEU A 168 -32.31 20.10 23.10
C LEU A 168 -33.83 19.96 23.02
N THR A 169 -34.35 19.56 21.85
CA THR A 169 -35.79 19.30 21.67
C THR A 169 -36.28 18.18 22.59
N GLN A 170 -35.50 17.10 22.75
CA GLN A 170 -35.83 16.00 23.68
C GLN A 170 -35.82 16.43 25.15
N MET A 171 -35.02 17.43 25.51
CA MET A 171 -34.97 18.02 26.85
C MET A 171 -36.00 19.14 27.07
N ASN A 172 -36.91 19.36 26.11
CA ASN A 172 -37.89 20.44 26.12
C ASN A 172 -37.25 21.85 26.18
N VAL A 173 -36.02 22.00 25.69
CA VAL A 173 -35.33 23.29 25.56
C VAL A 173 -35.53 23.83 24.14
N GLN A 174 -36.40 24.82 24.00
CA GLN A 174 -36.70 25.44 22.71
C GLN A 174 -35.77 26.62 22.45
N LEU A 175 -34.66 26.40 21.75
CA LEU A 175 -33.92 27.48 21.11
C LEU A 175 -34.65 27.93 19.85
N ALA A 176 -34.82 29.25 19.66
CA ALA A 176 -35.49 29.81 18.49
C ALA A 176 -34.96 29.19 17.19
N ARG A 177 -35.84 28.79 16.27
CA ARG A 177 -35.57 28.01 15.02
C ARG A 177 -34.46 28.57 14.10
N GLY A 178 -33.89 29.75 14.39
CA GLY A 178 -32.78 30.36 13.66
C GLY A 178 -31.44 30.41 14.40
N ALA A 179 -31.38 30.21 15.72
CA ALA A 179 -30.17 30.46 16.51
C ALA A 179 -29.06 29.45 16.17
N MET A 180 -29.36 28.15 16.17
CA MET A 180 -28.35 27.11 15.90
C MET A 180 -28.04 26.91 14.42
N SER A 181 -29.02 27.15 13.52
CA SER A 181 -28.82 27.02 12.07
C SER A 181 -27.93 28.14 11.50
N SER A 182 -27.84 29.28 12.19
CA SER A 182 -26.94 30.39 11.85
C SER A 182 -25.47 30.14 12.23
N ILE A 183 -25.19 29.26 13.21
CA ILE A 183 -23.83 28.95 13.68
C ILE A 183 -22.98 28.29 12.57
N CYS A 184 -23.62 27.55 11.68
CA CYS A 184 -22.96 26.85 10.57
C CYS A 184 -23.16 27.53 9.22
N ARG A 185 -23.81 28.69 9.21
CA ARG A 185 -23.93 29.55 8.03
C ARG A 185 -23.03 30.78 8.23
N ARG A 186 -21.77 30.67 7.84
CA ARG A 186 -20.93 31.82 7.47
C ARG A 186 -20.17 31.48 6.18
N PRO A 187 -19.89 32.50 5.34
CA PRO A 187 -19.94 32.44 3.86
C PRO A 187 -18.94 31.49 3.21
#